data_AF-A0AAW0KHA2-F1
#
_entry.id   AF-A0AAW0KHA2-F1
#
_cell.length_a   1.000
_cell.length_b   1.000
_cell.length_c   1.000
_cell.angle_alpha   90.00
_cell.angle_beta   90.00
_cell.angle_gamma   90.00
#
_symmetry.space_group_name_H-M   'P 1'
#
loop_
_entity.id
_entity.type
_entity.pdbx_description
1 polymer ?
#
loop_
_entity_poly.entity_id
_entity_poly.type
_entity_poly.pdbx_seq_one_letter_code
_entity_poly.pdbx_strand_id
1 'polypeptide(L)'
;MSRRFLACFGKTGSSKTKPASSSSSEERNNVTVDVSAEEQRRGGAVLVELFSSQGCATSPEAELLVSRLGRGDFDGLDLPPVVLLGFHVDYWDYMGWKDPYGSSQSTVRQKAYVESLKLDTMFTPQVVVQGRAQCVGNDENALLAAIKEAPRFPAPTFQLVGE
;
A
#
# COMPACT_ATOMS: atom_id res chain seq x y z
N MET A 1 -37.73 50.43 12.89
CA MET A 1 -37.82 49.33 13.88
C MET A 1 -36.58 49.37 14.76
N SER A 2 -36.78 49.14 16.05
CA SER A 2 -35.91 49.58 17.16
C SER A 2 -34.59 48.81 17.26
N ARG A 3 -33.57 49.51 17.78
CA ARG A 3 -32.27 49.00 18.22
C ARG A 3 -32.43 48.00 19.38
N ARG A 4 -31.50 47.05 19.53
CA ARG A 4 -30.87 46.78 20.84
C ARG A 4 -29.62 45.90 20.74
N PHE A 5 -28.50 46.55 21.07
CA PHE A 5 -27.28 45.96 21.62
C PHE A 5 -27.59 45.22 22.93
N LEU A 6 -26.87 44.13 23.20
CA LEU A 6 -26.59 43.72 24.58
C LEU A 6 -25.10 43.44 24.74
N ALA A 7 -24.57 44.09 25.76
CA ALA A 7 -23.18 44.18 26.13
C ALA A 7 -22.78 43.09 27.13
N CYS A 8 -21.47 42.99 27.29
CA CYS A 8 -20.68 42.30 28.29
C CYS A 8 -21.23 42.36 29.73
N PHE A 9 -20.93 41.31 30.49
CA PHE A 9 -20.72 41.40 31.94
C PHE A 9 -19.34 40.85 32.30
N GLY A 10 -18.46 41.72 32.83
CA GLY A 10 -17.32 41.33 33.66
C GLY A 10 -17.79 41.01 35.10
N LYS A 11 -16.96 40.69 36.10
CA LYS A 11 -15.56 41.05 36.32
C LYS A 11 -15.05 40.36 37.61
N THR A 12 -13.74 40.12 37.66
CA THR A 12 -12.78 40.07 38.81
C THR A 12 -12.76 38.95 39.87
N GLY A 13 -11.56 38.38 40.02
CA GLY A 13 -10.97 37.90 41.28
C GLY A 13 -9.48 37.58 41.09
N SER A 14 -8.60 38.06 41.98
CA SER A 14 -7.17 38.30 41.76
C SER A 14 -6.25 37.35 42.55
N SER A 15 -5.13 36.99 41.93
CA SER A 15 -3.77 36.84 42.50
C SER A 15 -3.32 35.57 43.26
N LYS A 16 -2.06 35.19 42.92
CA LYS A 16 -1.04 34.39 43.66
C LYS A 16 -1.33 32.88 43.73
N THR A 17 -0.41 31.93 43.53
CA THR A 17 1.07 31.88 43.68
C THR A 17 1.57 30.57 43.05
N LYS A 18 2.82 30.51 42.54
CA LYS A 18 3.51 29.23 42.27
C LYS A 18 3.69 28.43 43.57
N PRO A 19 3.78 27.10 43.48
CA PRO A 19 5.09 26.49 43.73
C PRO A 19 5.46 25.41 42.71
N ALA A 20 6.77 25.22 42.55
CA ALA A 20 7.37 24.06 41.92
C ALA A 20 7.42 22.89 42.93
N SER A 21 7.15 21.67 42.47
CA SER A 21 7.68 20.39 42.96
C SER A 21 6.98 19.28 42.16
N SER A 22 7.66 18.69 41.18
CA SER A 22 8.31 17.39 41.32
C SER A 22 7.33 16.26 41.70
N SER A 23 6.82 15.55 40.71
CA SER A 23 6.75 14.10 40.78
C SER A 23 6.86 13.54 39.36
N SER A 24 8.01 12.90 39.17
CA SER A 24 8.36 12.01 38.08
C SER A 24 7.41 10.82 38.00
N SER A 25 7.46 10.16 36.85
CA SER A 25 7.01 8.80 36.53
C SER A 25 5.51 8.56 36.44
N GLU A 26 4.96 8.65 35.21
CA GLU A 26 4.01 7.65 34.64
C GLU A 26 3.59 7.94 33.17
N GLU A 27 4.44 8.57 32.35
CA GLU A 27 4.04 9.09 31.02
C GLU A 27 4.68 8.37 29.82
N ARG A 28 5.13 7.11 29.97
CA ARG A 28 5.87 6.40 28.90
C ARG A 28 5.16 5.21 28.25
N ASN A 29 3.92 4.89 28.64
CA ASN A 29 3.24 3.68 28.14
C ASN A 29 2.15 3.97 27.08
N ASN A 30 1.83 5.24 26.80
CA ASN A 30 0.71 5.58 25.89
C ASN A 30 1.14 5.85 24.43
N VAL A 31 2.42 6.13 24.18
CA VAL A 31 2.88 6.54 22.84
C VAL A 31 2.75 5.39 21.82
N THR A 32 3.04 4.16 22.23
CA THR A 32 3.03 3.00 21.31
C THR A 32 1.61 2.53 20.96
N VAL A 33 0.64 2.72 21.87
CA VAL A 33 -0.75 2.32 21.65
C VAL A 33 -1.45 3.30 20.68
N ASP A 34 -1.14 4.59 20.80
CA ASP A 34 -1.77 5.63 19.96
C ASP A 34 -1.25 5.60 18.51
N VAL A 35 0.04 5.27 18.32
CA VAL A 35 0.64 5.10 16.97
C VAL A 35 -0.03 3.96 16.20
N SER A 36 -0.25 2.80 16.84
CA SER A 36 -0.96 1.66 16.21
C SER A 36 -2.39 2.04 15.82
N ALA A 37 -3.09 2.83 16.64
CA ALA A 37 -4.46 3.25 16.36
C ALA A 37 -4.56 4.29 15.23
N GLU A 38 -3.58 5.17 15.04
CA GLU A 38 -3.50 6.03 13.86
C GLU A 38 -3.12 5.26 12.59
N GLU A 39 -2.19 4.31 12.66
CA GLU A 39 -1.84 3.46 11.52
C GLU A 39 -2.99 2.55 11.11
N GLN A 40 -3.81 2.07 12.05
CA GLN A 40 -5.05 1.36 11.71
C GLN A 40 -6.12 2.26 11.10
N ARG A 41 -6.12 3.56 11.42
CA ARG A 41 -7.00 4.57 10.79
C ARG A 41 -6.54 4.95 9.38
N ARG A 42 -5.23 4.88 9.10
CA ARG A 42 -4.65 5.08 7.77
C ARG A 42 -4.68 3.74 7.03
N GLY A 43 -5.73 3.49 6.24
CA GLY A 43 -5.88 2.22 5.51
C GLY A 43 -4.57 1.75 4.85
N GLY A 44 -4.27 0.46 4.96
CA GLY A 44 -2.94 -0.08 4.68
C GLY A 44 -2.53 -0.07 3.21
N ALA A 45 -1.32 -0.55 2.97
CA ALA A 45 -0.72 -0.59 1.65
C ALA A 45 -1.48 -1.51 0.69
N VAL A 46 -1.40 -1.18 -0.60
CA VAL A 46 -1.95 -1.98 -1.70
C VAL A 46 -0.86 -2.92 -2.20
N LEU A 47 -1.13 -4.23 -2.23
CA LEU A 47 -0.26 -5.21 -2.84
C LEU A 47 -0.39 -5.18 -4.36
N VAL A 48 0.73 -5.11 -5.07
CA VAL A 48 0.83 -5.16 -6.53
C VAL A 48 1.84 -6.25 -6.89
N GLU A 49 1.36 -7.28 -7.58
CA GLU A 49 2.16 -8.43 -8.02
C GLU A 49 2.31 -8.40 -9.55
N LEU A 50 3.55 -8.27 -10.04
CA LEU A 50 3.89 -8.34 -11.46
C LEU A 50 4.32 -9.76 -11.81
N PHE A 51 3.70 -10.34 -12.83
CA PHE A 51 4.14 -11.57 -13.48
C PHE A 51 4.83 -11.23 -14.81
N SER A 52 6.10 -11.58 -14.90
CA SER A 52 7.02 -11.20 -15.98
C SER A 52 7.84 -12.39 -16.50
N SER A 53 8.55 -12.22 -17.60
CA SER A 53 9.61 -13.13 -18.04
C SER A 53 10.56 -12.42 -19.01
N GLN A 54 11.85 -12.68 -18.91
CA GLN A 54 12.84 -12.22 -19.90
C GLN A 54 12.58 -12.78 -21.31
N GLY A 55 11.91 -13.93 -21.41
CA GLY A 55 11.51 -14.51 -22.70
C GLY A 55 10.34 -13.78 -23.37
N CYS A 56 9.65 -12.88 -22.65
CA CYS A 56 8.52 -12.12 -23.16
C CYS A 56 8.95 -10.72 -23.62
N ALA A 57 8.80 -10.43 -24.91
CA ALA A 57 9.29 -9.19 -25.52
C ALA A 57 8.73 -7.89 -24.91
N THR A 58 7.49 -7.92 -24.41
CA THR A 58 6.81 -6.74 -23.85
C THR A 58 7.01 -6.58 -22.34
N SER A 59 7.56 -7.59 -21.67
CA SER A 59 7.75 -7.58 -20.21
C SER A 59 8.73 -6.50 -19.68
N PRO A 60 9.81 -6.12 -20.40
CA PRO A 60 10.69 -5.05 -19.94
C PRO A 60 9.98 -3.70 -19.72
N GLU A 61 8.96 -3.39 -20.51
CA GLU A 61 8.18 -2.16 -20.34
C GLU A 61 7.36 -2.17 -19.04
N ALA A 62 6.72 -3.31 -18.70
CA ALA A 62 6.01 -3.48 -17.44
C ALA A 62 6.94 -3.39 -16.24
N GLU A 63 8.12 -4.03 -16.31
CA GLU A 63 9.12 -3.97 -15.23
C GLU A 63 9.59 -2.53 -14.98
N LEU A 64 9.78 -1.74 -16.04
CA LEU A 64 10.11 -0.32 -15.92
C LEU A 64 8.96 0.47 -15.26
N LEU A 65 7.71 0.24 -15.69
CA LEU A 65 6.55 0.89 -15.11
C LEU A 65 6.39 0.56 -13.61
N VAL A 66 6.46 -0.71 -13.23
CA VAL A 66 6.39 -1.16 -11.83
C VAL A 66 7.59 -0.64 -11.03
N SER A 67 8.77 -0.55 -11.63
CA SER A 67 9.95 0.08 -11.00
C SER A 67 9.76 1.57 -10.73
N ARG A 68 9.13 2.32 -11.66
CA ARG A 68 8.75 3.73 -11.45
C ARG A 68 7.78 3.87 -10.27
N LEU A 69 6.80 2.96 -10.17
CA LEU A 69 5.88 2.90 -9.05
C LEU A 69 6.62 2.68 -7.72
N GLY A 70 7.58 1.76 -7.67
CA GLY A 70 8.38 1.49 -6.47
C GLY A 70 9.33 2.61 -6.05
N ARG A 71 9.75 3.45 -7.01
CA ARG A 71 10.60 4.63 -6.75
C ARG A 71 9.81 5.86 -6.28
N GLY A 72 8.48 5.83 -6.30
CA GLY A 72 7.65 6.98 -5.94
C GLY A 72 7.51 8.02 -7.06
N ASP A 73 7.77 7.65 -8.32
CA ASP A 73 7.64 8.59 -9.46
C ASP A 73 6.20 9.12 -9.64
N PHE A 74 5.22 8.54 -8.93
CA PHE A 74 3.80 8.88 -8.97
C PHE A 74 3.28 9.52 -7.66
N ASP A 75 4.14 9.95 -6.74
CA ASP A 75 3.75 10.48 -5.41
C ASP A 75 2.82 11.72 -5.46
N GLY A 76 2.66 12.35 -6.63
CA GLY A 76 1.69 13.42 -6.87
C GLY A 76 0.26 12.98 -7.20
N LEU A 77 -0.01 11.67 -7.35
CA LEU A 77 -1.28 11.13 -7.85
C LEU A 77 -2.28 10.68 -6.77
N ASP A 78 -2.05 11.04 -5.50
CA ASP A 78 -2.88 10.59 -4.35
C ASP A 78 -3.05 9.06 -4.34
N LEU A 79 -1.93 8.35 -4.56
CA LEU A 79 -1.88 6.90 -4.49
C LEU A 79 -1.65 6.46 -3.04
N PRO A 80 -2.28 5.35 -2.60
CA PRO A 80 -1.93 4.76 -1.32
C PRO A 80 -0.50 4.18 -1.35
N PRO A 81 0.10 3.90 -0.19
CA PRO A 81 1.34 3.14 -0.12
C PRO A 81 1.19 1.82 -0.88
N VAL A 82 2.24 1.39 -1.58
CA VAL A 82 2.21 0.17 -2.40
C VAL A 82 3.30 -0.80 -1.94
N VAL A 83 2.97 -2.09 -1.89
CA VAL A 83 3.93 -3.19 -1.76
C VAL A 83 4.05 -3.88 -3.10
N LEU A 84 5.25 -3.90 -3.68
CA LEU A 84 5.50 -4.46 -5.00
C LEU A 84 6.21 -5.80 -4.88
N LEU A 85 5.72 -6.80 -5.61
CA LEU A 85 6.37 -8.10 -5.78
C LEU A 85 6.52 -8.41 -7.26
N GLY A 86 7.71 -8.86 -7.66
CA GLY A 86 7.99 -9.34 -9.01
C GLY A 86 8.13 -10.86 -9.04
N PHE A 87 7.41 -11.51 -9.95
CA PHE A 87 7.40 -12.95 -10.15
C PHE A 87 7.74 -13.27 -11.60
N HIS A 88 8.91 -13.87 -11.81
CA HIS A 88 9.29 -14.37 -13.12
C HIS A 88 8.74 -15.77 -13.33
N VAL A 89 7.95 -15.94 -14.39
CA VAL A 89 7.35 -17.22 -14.79
C VAL A 89 8.28 -17.98 -15.72
N ASP A 90 8.20 -19.31 -15.68
CA ASP A 90 9.11 -20.20 -16.41
C ASP A 90 8.53 -20.73 -17.74
N TYR A 91 7.24 -20.50 -18.01
CA TYR A 91 6.61 -21.06 -19.21
C TYR A 91 7.07 -20.41 -20.51
N TRP A 92 7.94 -19.40 -20.52
CA TRP A 92 8.57 -18.88 -21.75
C TRP A 92 9.88 -19.59 -22.10
N ASP A 93 10.44 -20.40 -21.20
CA ASP A 93 11.74 -21.05 -21.38
C ASP A 93 11.79 -21.96 -22.62
N TYR A 94 10.63 -22.44 -23.09
CA TYR A 94 10.53 -23.24 -24.31
C TYR A 94 10.98 -22.48 -25.58
N MET A 95 11.05 -21.14 -25.54
CA MET A 95 11.50 -20.32 -26.66
C MET A 95 13.03 -20.33 -26.86
N GLY A 96 13.78 -21.02 -26.00
CA GLY A 96 15.23 -21.24 -26.15
C GLY A 96 16.10 -20.32 -25.31
N TRP A 97 15.53 -19.27 -24.69
CA TRP A 97 16.14 -18.53 -23.60
C TRP A 97 15.51 -18.94 -22.27
N LYS A 98 16.33 -19.44 -21.35
CA LYS A 98 15.89 -19.78 -20.00
C LYS A 98 16.06 -18.57 -19.09
N ASP A 99 14.96 -18.05 -18.54
CA ASP A 99 15.01 -16.93 -17.61
C ASP A 99 15.62 -17.39 -16.27
N PRO A 100 16.77 -16.86 -15.83
CA PRO A 100 17.41 -17.27 -14.57
C PRO A 100 16.58 -16.91 -13.33
N TYR A 101 15.63 -15.99 -13.44
CA TYR A 101 14.70 -15.62 -12.37
C TYR A 101 13.39 -16.40 -12.44
N GLY A 102 13.14 -17.09 -13.57
CA GLY A 102 11.96 -17.90 -13.83
C GLY A 102 11.80 -19.04 -12.82
N SER A 103 10.59 -19.23 -12.30
CA SER A 103 10.28 -20.32 -11.38
C SER A 103 8.89 -20.90 -11.63
N SER A 104 8.78 -22.23 -11.56
CA SER A 104 7.50 -22.94 -11.64
C SER A 104 6.54 -22.54 -10.53
N GLN A 105 7.05 -22.13 -9.36
CA GLN A 105 6.21 -21.62 -8.27
C GLN A 105 5.53 -20.30 -8.64
N SER A 106 6.22 -19.41 -9.37
CA SER A 106 5.64 -18.18 -9.91
C SER A 106 4.54 -18.49 -10.93
N THR A 107 4.80 -19.45 -11.83
CA THR A 107 3.81 -19.91 -12.81
C THR A 107 2.57 -20.50 -12.13
N VAL A 108 2.75 -21.34 -11.11
CA VAL A 108 1.64 -21.89 -10.32
C VAL A 108 0.86 -20.79 -9.60
N ARG A 109 1.54 -19.78 -9.05
CA ARG A 109 0.91 -18.62 -8.42
C ARG A 109 0.05 -17.85 -9.42
N GLN A 110 0.57 -17.59 -10.63
CA GLN A 110 -0.19 -16.91 -11.67
C GLN A 110 -1.41 -17.74 -12.10
N LYS A 111 -1.24 -19.06 -12.24
CA LYS A 111 -2.33 -19.97 -12.56
C LYS A 111 -3.46 -19.90 -11.55
N ALA A 112 -3.14 -19.84 -10.25
CA ALA A 112 -4.13 -19.66 -9.19
C ALA A 112 -4.92 -18.33 -9.35
N TYR A 113 -4.27 -17.26 -9.83
CA TYR A 113 -4.97 -16.03 -10.17
C TYR A 113 -5.87 -16.15 -11.39
N VAL A 114 -5.42 -16.82 -12.46
CA VAL A 114 -6.27 -17.10 -13.63
C VAL A 114 -7.54 -17.85 -13.23
N GLU A 115 -7.42 -18.86 -12.36
CA GLU A 115 -8.56 -19.63 -11.87
C GLU A 115 -9.49 -18.80 -10.97
N SER A 116 -8.94 -18.10 -9.98
CA SER A 116 -9.73 -17.30 -9.01
C SER A 116 -10.40 -16.07 -9.62
N LEU A 117 -9.74 -15.43 -10.58
CA LEU A 117 -10.25 -14.26 -11.31
C LEU A 117 -11.05 -14.63 -12.56
N LYS A 118 -11.19 -15.94 -12.86
CA LYS A 118 -11.92 -16.48 -14.02
C LYS A 118 -11.43 -15.91 -15.35
N LEU A 119 -10.11 -15.85 -15.53
CA LEU A 119 -9.48 -15.41 -16.76
C LEU A 119 -9.35 -16.58 -17.73
N ASP A 120 -9.33 -16.30 -19.03
CA ASP A 120 -9.25 -17.34 -20.05
C ASP A 120 -7.86 -17.96 -20.19
N THR A 121 -6.80 -17.18 -19.94
CA THR A 121 -5.42 -17.61 -20.15
C THR A 121 -4.44 -16.90 -19.21
N MET A 122 -3.33 -17.59 -18.92
CA MET A 122 -2.12 -16.94 -18.40
C MET A 122 -1.44 -16.15 -19.52
N PHE A 123 -0.90 -14.98 -19.17
CA PHE A 123 -0.15 -14.14 -20.11
C PHE A 123 0.85 -13.28 -19.35
N THR A 124 1.88 -12.78 -20.04
CA THR A 124 2.79 -11.77 -19.50
C THR A 124 2.90 -10.59 -20.47
N PRO A 125 3.16 -9.38 -19.95
CA PRO A 125 3.19 -9.04 -18.53
C PRO A 125 1.77 -8.91 -17.96
N GLN A 126 1.52 -9.52 -16.81
CA GLN A 126 0.26 -9.39 -16.07
C GLN A 126 0.53 -8.75 -14.72
N VAL A 127 -0.31 -7.82 -14.31
CA VAL A 127 -0.31 -7.31 -12.93
C VAL A 127 -1.57 -7.75 -12.22
N VAL A 128 -1.44 -8.17 -10.97
CA VAL A 128 -2.55 -8.45 -10.05
C VAL A 128 -2.47 -7.49 -8.88
N VAL A 129 -3.59 -6.79 -8.61
CA VAL A 129 -3.71 -5.79 -7.55
C VAL A 129 -4.61 -6.34 -6.44
N GLN A 130 -4.09 -6.35 -5.21
CA GLN A 130 -4.74 -6.87 -4.00
C GLN A 130 -5.33 -8.29 -4.16
N GLY A 131 -4.81 -9.08 -5.09
CA GLY A 131 -5.36 -10.41 -5.41
C GLY A 131 -6.80 -10.40 -5.96
N ARG A 132 -7.31 -9.25 -6.42
CA ARG A 132 -8.74 -9.05 -6.74
C ARG A 132 -8.99 -8.44 -8.11
N ALA A 133 -8.07 -7.61 -8.59
CA ALA A 133 -8.14 -6.99 -9.91
C ALA A 133 -6.87 -7.35 -10.68
N GLN A 134 -6.96 -7.33 -12.01
CA GLN A 134 -5.82 -7.59 -12.88
C GLN A 134 -5.84 -6.67 -14.10
N CYS A 135 -4.67 -6.39 -14.65
CA CYS A 135 -4.51 -5.65 -15.89
C CYS A 135 -3.27 -6.12 -16.66
N VAL A 136 -3.16 -5.67 -17.91
CA VAL A 136 -1.93 -5.82 -18.69
C VAL A 136 -0.84 -4.97 -18.06
N GLY A 137 0.34 -5.53 -17.84
CA GLY A 137 1.40 -4.87 -17.09
C GLY A 137 2.00 -3.62 -17.74
N ASN A 138 1.74 -3.39 -19.02
CA ASN A 138 2.20 -2.19 -19.75
C ASN A 138 1.15 -1.07 -19.78
N ASP A 139 -0.05 -1.29 -19.22
CA ASP A 139 -1.10 -0.28 -19.17
C ASP A 139 -0.99 0.53 -17.88
N GLU A 140 -0.26 1.66 -17.94
CA GLU A 140 -0.06 2.58 -16.82
C GLU A 140 -1.39 3.10 -16.25
N ASN A 141 -2.35 3.46 -17.13
CA ASN A 141 -3.62 4.01 -16.68
C ASN A 141 -4.45 2.96 -15.94
N ALA A 142 -4.53 1.74 -16.48
CA ALA A 142 -5.25 0.65 -15.83
C ALA A 142 -4.60 0.26 -14.50
N LEU A 143 -3.27 0.23 -14.42
CA LEU A 143 -2.54 -0.06 -13.19
C LEU A 143 -2.83 0.98 -12.10
N LEU A 144 -2.69 2.27 -12.43
CA LEU A 144 -2.91 3.36 -11.49
C LEU A 144 -4.37 3.43 -11.03
N ALA A 145 -5.32 3.21 -11.94
CA ALA A 145 -6.74 3.11 -11.61
C ALA A 145 -7.01 1.93 -10.65
N ALA A 146 -6.49 0.74 -10.97
CA ALA A 146 -6.65 -0.45 -10.14
C ALA A 146 -6.07 -0.26 -8.73
N ILE A 147 -4.92 0.40 -8.60
CA ILE A 147 -4.31 0.72 -7.29
C ILE A 147 -5.19 1.69 -6.50
N LYS A 148 -5.72 2.73 -7.16
CA LYS A 148 -6.56 3.75 -6.53
C LYS A 148 -7.89 3.19 -6.04
N GLU A 149 -8.48 2.28 -6.81
CA GLU A 149 -9.77 1.64 -6.50
C GLU A 149 -9.64 0.44 -5.54
N ALA A 150 -8.43 -0.06 -5.33
CA ALA A 150 -8.20 -1.25 -4.53
C ALA A 150 -8.70 -1.07 -3.08
N PRO A 151 -9.44 -2.05 -2.53
CA PRO A 151 -9.82 -2.02 -1.14
C PRO A 151 -8.57 -2.09 -0.26
N ARG A 152 -8.48 -1.16 0.68
CA ARG A 152 -7.39 -1.06 1.65
C ARG A 152 -7.81 -1.64 2.97
N PHE A 153 -6.94 -2.45 3.55
CA PHE A 153 -7.16 -3.08 4.84
C PHE A 153 -6.12 -2.56 5.83
N PRO A 154 -6.46 -2.36 7.10
CA PRO A 154 -5.47 -2.04 8.12
C PRO A 154 -4.37 -3.11 8.13
N ALA A 155 -3.13 -2.70 8.36
CA ALA A 155 -2.04 -3.66 8.45
C ALA A 155 -2.33 -4.67 9.59
N PRO A 156 -2.23 -5.98 9.35
CA PRO A 156 -2.33 -6.98 10.41
C PRO A 156 -1.21 -6.77 11.43
N THR A 157 -1.57 -6.79 12.71
CA THR A 157 -0.59 -6.76 13.80
C THR A 157 0.08 -8.14 13.91
N PHE A 158 1.35 -8.24 13.53
CA PHE A 158 2.15 -9.44 13.74
C PHE A 158 3.15 -9.21 14.87
N GLN A 159 3.24 -10.17 15.80
CA GLN A 159 4.33 -10.24 16.78
C GLN A 159 5.21 -11.43 16.43
N LEU A 160 6.48 -11.17 16.15
CA LEU A 160 7.48 -12.24 16.05
C LEU A 160 7.88 -12.63 17.47
N VAL A 161 7.47 -13.82 17.90
CA VAL A 161 7.92 -14.40 19.16
C VAL A 161 9.15 -15.25 18.83
N GLY A 162 10.33 -14.78 19.20
CA GLY A 162 11.57 -15.55 19.06
C GLY A 162 11.66 -16.61 20.15
N GLU A 163 12.08 -17.82 19.78
CA GLU A 163 12.59 -18.84 20.71
C GLU A 163 14.07 -18.62 21.03
#